data_AF-A0A2V5SWF2-F1
#
_entry.id   AF-A0A2V5SWF2-F1
#
_cell.length_a   1.000
_cell.length_b   1.000
_cell.length_c   1.000
_cell.angle_alpha   90.00
_cell.angle_beta   90.00
_cell.angle_gamma   90.00
#
_symmetry.space_group_name_H-M   'P 1'
#
loop_
_entity.id
_entity.type
_entity.pdbx_description
1 polymer ?
#
loop_
_entity_poly.entity_id
_entity_poly.type
_entity_poly.pdbx_seq_one_letter_code
_entity_poly.pdbx_strand_id
1 'polypeptide(L)' 'MHVRKHGHTANETHTIIQGTAVLACDGKRAEIGPGGFNFMPAKMVHEAWLTVDSLTFITVDAAWDVNWVEGPPTQADLTK' A
#
# COMPACT_ATOMS: atom_id res chain seq x y z
N MET A 1 -6.00 7.59 5.59
CA MET A 1 -5.93 7.59 4.12
C MET A 1 -6.07 6.17 3.59
N HIS A 2 -6.95 5.92 2.63
CA HIS A 2 -7.11 4.62 1.97
C HIS A 2 -6.42 4.64 0.60
N VAL A 3 -5.52 3.70 0.36
CA VAL A 3 -4.95 3.41 -0.96
C VAL A 3 -5.77 2.26 -1.54
N ARG A 4 -6.60 2.57 -2.53
CA ARG A 4 -7.56 1.62 -3.13
C ARG A 4 -6.87 0.43 -3.76
N LYS A 5 -7.66 -0.61 -4.02
CA LYS A 5 -7.20 -1.86 -4.63
C LYS A 5 -6.45 -1.63 -5.95
N HIS A 6 -5.19 -2.05 -5.99
CA HIS A 6 -4.29 -1.88 -7.12
C HIS A 6 -3.24 -3.00 -7.16
N GLY A 7 -2.44 -3.00 -8.22
CA GLY A 7 -1.21 -3.79 -8.28
C GLY A 7 -0.16 -3.09 -9.14
N HIS A 8 1.05 -3.64 -9.12
CA HIS A 8 2.20 -3.13 -9.84
C HIS A 8 2.71 -4.18 -10.83
N THR A 9 3.34 -3.74 -11.92
CA THR A 9 4.12 -4.64 -12.76
C THR A 9 5.39 -5.10 -12.02
N ALA A 10 5.95 -4.25 -11.17
CA ALA A 10 7.11 -4.51 -10.32
C ALA A 10 6.72 -5.24 -9.01
N ASN A 11 7.71 -5.86 -8.34
CA ASN A 11 7.56 -6.14 -6.92
C ASN A 11 7.63 -4.83 -6.13
N GLU A 12 6.93 -4.75 -5.00
CA GLU A 12 6.91 -3.58 -4.15
C GLU A 12 7.22 -3.98 -2.70
N THR A 13 7.97 -3.14 -2.00
CA THR A 13 8.17 -3.28 -0.55
C THR A 13 7.78 -2.01 0.17
N HIS A 14 7.21 -2.14 1.36
CA HIS A 14 6.98 -1.02 2.25
C HIS A 14 7.84 -1.18 3.50
N THR A 15 8.56 -0.13 3.87
CA THR A 15 9.17 0.02 5.19
C THR A 15 8.52 1.20 5.90
N ILE A 16 7.88 0.95 7.05
CA ILE A 16 7.19 2.00 7.79
C ILE A 16 8.21 2.77 8.64
N ILE A 17 8.29 4.08 8.44
CA ILE A 17 9.15 4.97 9.21
C ILE A 17 8.35 5.63 10.35
N GLN A 18 7.13 6.08 10.04
CA GLN A 18 6.20 6.69 11.01
C GLN A 18 4.76 6.25 10.74
N GLY A 19 3.94 6.22 11.78
CA GLY A 19 2.54 5.83 11.72
C GLY A 19 2.35 4.31 11.63
N THR A 20 1.13 3.90 11.34
CA THR A 20 0.78 2.51 11.03
C THR A 20 0.10 2.40 9.66
N ALA A 21 0.26 1.24 9.04
CA ALA A 21 -0.44 0.84 7.83
C ALA A 21 -1.11 -0.52 8.04
N VAL A 22 -2.37 -0.64 7.64
CA VAL A 22 -3.03 -1.94 7.46
C VAL A 22 -3.01 -2.26 5.99
N LEU A 23 -2.48 -3.42 5.59
CA LEU A 23 -2.53 -3.89 4.21
C LEU A 23 -3.45 -5.09 4.08
N ALA A 24 -4.18 -5.17 2.97
CA ALA A 24 -5.04 -6.29 2.64
C ALA A 24 -4.70 -6.89 1.27
N CYS A 25 -4.60 -8.22 1.22
CA CYS A 25 -4.45 -9.02 0.01
C CYS A 25 -5.02 -10.42 0.26
N ASP A 26 -5.58 -11.09 -0.76
CA ASP A 26 -6.12 -12.45 -0.68
C ASP A 26 -7.07 -12.70 0.52
N GLY A 27 -7.93 -11.72 0.83
CA GLY A 27 -8.88 -11.80 1.94
C GLY A 27 -8.24 -11.73 3.34
N LYS A 28 -6.94 -11.50 3.44
CA LYS A 28 -6.20 -11.34 4.68
C LYS A 28 -5.87 -9.87 4.91
N ARG A 29 -5.70 -9.52 6.19
CA ARG A 29 -5.27 -8.18 6.63
C ARG A 29 -4.09 -8.32 7.58
N ALA A 30 -3.12 -7.43 7.45
CA ALA A 30 -1.97 -7.33 8.35
C ALA A 30 -1.71 -5.87 8.69
N GLU A 31 -1.50 -5.58 9.97
CA GLU A 31 -1.08 -4.28 10.44
C GLU A 31 0.45 -4.26 10.58
N ILE A 32 1.08 -3.19 10.09
CA ILE A 32 2.50 -2.94 10.21
C ILE A 32 2.72 -1.54 10.80
N GLY A 33 3.58 -1.46 11.82
CA GLY A 33 4.00 -0.23 12.48
C GLY A 33 5.45 0.13 12.18
N PRO A 34 6.03 1.15 12.86
CA PRO A 34 7.38 1.63 12.61
C PRO A 34 8.45 0.54 12.68
N GLY A 35 9.36 0.52 11.71
CA GLY A 35 10.37 -0.53 11.49
C GLY A 35 9.81 -1.80 10.84
N GLY A 36 8.49 -1.90 10.67
CA GLY A 36 7.84 -3.00 9.97
C GLY A 36 8.14 -2.98 8.47
N PHE A 37 8.25 -4.18 7.91
CA PHE A 37 8.53 -4.42 6.50
C PHE A 37 7.49 -5.36 5.91
N ASN A 38 7.12 -5.14 4.65
CA ASN A 38 6.43 -6.15 3.85
C ASN A 38 6.99 -6.22 2.42
N PHE A 39 6.64 -7.30 1.74
CA PHE A 39 6.93 -7.55 0.33
C PHE A 39 5.64 -7.93 -0.39
N MET A 40 5.28 -7.16 -1.41
CA MET A 40 4.16 -7.39 -2.32
C MET A 40 4.72 -7.88 -3.66
N PRO A 41 4.50 -9.16 -4.02
CA PRO A 41 4.90 -9.68 -5.30
C PRO A 41 4.27 -8.92 -6.48
N ALA A 42 4.97 -8.88 -7.60
CA ALA A 42 4.47 -8.33 -8.86
C ALA A 42 3.09 -8.89 -9.20
N LYS A 43 2.20 -7.99 -9.66
CA LYS A 43 0.79 -8.25 -10.00
C LYS A 43 -0.09 -8.69 -8.82
N MET A 44 0.42 -8.70 -7.58
CA MET A 44 -0.41 -8.96 -6.41
C MET A 44 -1.35 -7.79 -6.19
N VAL A 45 -2.65 -8.07 -6.26
CA VAL A 45 -3.68 -7.09 -5.98
C VAL A 45 -3.80 -6.87 -4.48
N HIS A 46 -3.62 -5.62 -4.05
CA HIS A 46 -3.67 -5.25 -2.64
C HIS A 46 -4.20 -3.83 -2.44
N GLU A 47 -4.53 -3.50 -1.19
CA GLU A 47 -4.95 -2.16 -0.75
C GLU A 47 -4.43 -1.88 0.65
N ALA A 48 -4.40 -0.60 1.04
CA ALA A 48 -3.84 -0.19 2.33
C ALA A 48 -4.62 0.93 3.00
N TRP A 49 -4.61 0.96 4.34
CA TRP A 49 -5.12 2.07 5.14
C TRP A 49 -3.99 2.60 6.01
N LEU A 50 -3.69 3.89 5.87
CA LEU A 50 -2.61 4.54 6.59
C LEU A 50 -3.17 5.63 7.52
N THR A 51 -2.49 5.78 8.65
CA THR A 51 -2.61 6.96 9.52
C THR A 51 -2.21 8.24 8.77
N VAL A 52 -2.80 9.39 9.14
CA VAL A 52 -2.63 10.67 8.40
C VAL A 52 -1.18 11.16 8.42
N ASP A 53 -0.43 10.84 9.47
CA ASP A 53 0.97 11.21 9.67
C ASP A 53 1.95 10.11 9.26
N SER A 54 1.49 9.11 8.49
CA SER A 54 2.34 8.00 8.10
C SER A 54 3.44 8.43 7.12
N LEU A 55 4.66 7.96 7.37
CA LEU A 55 5.79 8.04 6.46
C LEU A 55 6.23 6.62 6.12
N THR A 56 6.18 6.27 4.84
CA THR A 56 6.53 4.94 4.34
C THR A 56 7.58 5.07 3.25
N PHE A 57 8.65 4.28 3.34
CA PHE A 57 9.61 4.12 2.25
C PHE A 57 9.15 2.98 1.34
N ILE A 58 8.93 3.29 0.07
CA ILE A 58 8.52 2.33 -0.95
C ILE A 58 9.72 2.07 -1.86
N THR A 59 10.06 0.80 -2.05
CA THR A 59 11.02 0.40 -3.08
C THR A 59 10.36 -0.54 -4.08
N VAL A 60 10.77 -0.40 -5.33
CA VAL A 60 10.33 -1.24 -6.46
C VAL A 60 11.56 -1.70 -7.23
N ASP A 61 11.48 -2.89 -7.83
CA ASP A 61 12.57 -3.51 -8.57
C ASP A 61 12.49 -3.30 -10.10
N ALA A 62 11.52 -2.50 -10.55
CA ALA A 62 11.37 -2.06 -11.93
C ALA A 62 10.76 -0.65 -11.99
N ALA A 63 10.38 -0.19 -13.19
CA ALA A 63 9.71 1.09 -13.35
C ALA A 63 8.43 1.15 -12.51
N TRP A 64 8.24 2.24 -11.77
CA TRP A 64 7.06 2.44 -10.95
C TRP A 64 5.82 2.67 -11.84
N ASP A 65 4.76 1.91 -11.58
CA ASP A 65 3.45 2.01 -12.21
C ASP A 65 2.35 1.82 -11.16
N VAL A 66 1.09 2.11 -11.47
CA VAL A 66 -0.05 1.75 -10.61
C VAL A 66 -1.22 1.31 -11.47
N ASN A 67 -1.67 0.08 -11.27
CA ASN A 67 -2.78 -0.52 -12.01
C ASN A 67 -4.01 -0.62 -11.09
N TRP A 68 -4.85 0.42 -11.10
CA TRP A 68 -6.07 0.48 -10.28
C TRP A 68 -7.11 -0.55 -10.73
N VAL A 69 -7.65 -1.34 -9.80
CA VAL A 69 -8.66 -2.36 -10.10
C VAL A 69 -10.07 -1.75 -10.20
N GLU A 70 -10.38 -0.78 -9.34
CA GLU A 70 -11.71 -0.20 -9.19
C GLU A 70 -11.73 1.30 -9.52
N GLY A 71 -10.75 1.74 -10.31
CA GLY A 71 -10.50 3.16 -10.63
C GLY A 71 -9.60 3.86 -9.62
N PRO A 72 -9.09 5.05 -9.99
CA PRO A 72 -8.16 5.82 -9.17
C PRO A 72 -8.79 6.32 -7.86
N PRO A 73 -7.98 6.83 -6.91
CA PRO A 73 -8.46 7.45 -5.69
C PRO A 73 -9.39 8.64 -5.94
N THR A 74 -10.31 8.85 -4.99
CA THR A 74 -11.32 9.89 -4.94
C THR A 74 -11.26 10.65 -3.62
N GLN A 75 -12.09 11.68 -3.45
CA GLN A 75 -12.22 12.39 -2.18
C GLN A 75 -12.66 11.48 -1.01
N ALA A 76 -13.36 10.37 -1.28
CA ALA A 76 -13.77 9.43 -0.24
C ALA A 76 -12.59 8.68 0.41
N ASP A 77 -11.46 8.59 -0.30
CA ASP A 77 -10.26 7.86 0.14
C ASP A 77 -9.34 8.70 1.04
N LEU A 78 -9.55 10.02 1.03
CA LEU A 78 -8.93 10.96 1.95
C LEU A 78 -9.68 10.89 3.28
N THR A 79 -9.35 9.89 4.09
CA THR A 79 -9.85 9.80 5.48
C THR A 79 -9.42 11.07 6.23
N LYS A 80 -10.40 11.79 6.81
CA LYS A 80 -10.16 12.83 7.83
C LYS A 80 -9.72 12.18 9.14
#